data_AF-A0A7J0DWT8-F1
#
_entry.id   AF-A0A7J0DWT8-F1
#
_cell.length_a   1.000
_cell.length_b   1.000
_cell.length_c   1.000
_cell.angle_alpha   90.00
_cell.angle_beta   90.00
_cell.angle_gamma   90.00
#
_symmetry.space_group_name_H-M   'P 1'
#
loop_
_entity.id
_entity.type
_entity.pdbx_description
1 polymer ?
#
loop_
_entity_poly.entity_id
_entity_poly.type
_entity_poly.pdbx_seq_one_letter_code
_entity_poly.pdbx_strand_id
1 'polypeptide(L)'
;MKEADPEFYREASSLQYGKAPKISEARIEKMVKELNDRDEKHKSFIMRRRLHEEKDIDSIHNEHFIKKIERAFGKYTLEIKNNLERGTALPD
;
A
#
# COMPACT_ATOMS: atom_id res chain seq x y z
N MET A 1 13.41 38.56 11.87
CA MET A 1 12.19 39.38 12.02
C MET A 1 10.90 38.64 11.64
N LYS A 2 10.78 37.33 11.93
CA LYS A 2 9.48 36.61 11.87
C LYS A 2 8.91 36.36 13.27
N GLU A 3 9.79 36.16 14.26
CA GLU A 3 9.42 36.05 15.68
C GLU A 3 8.79 37.30 16.28
N ALA A 4 8.99 38.48 15.69
CA ALA A 4 8.41 39.73 16.21
C ALA A 4 6.93 39.91 15.81
N ASP A 5 6.42 39.09 14.88
CA ASP A 5 5.01 39.12 14.50
C ASP A 5 4.21 38.24 15.48
N PRO A 6 3.29 38.82 16.27
CA PRO A 6 2.47 38.06 17.23
C PRO A 6 1.57 37.01 16.55
N GLU A 7 1.30 37.15 15.24
CA GLU A 7 0.54 36.18 14.44
C GLU A 7 1.44 35.12 13.76
N PHE A 8 2.73 35.06 14.07
CA PHE A 8 3.63 34.05 13.51
C PHE A 8 3.46 32.69 14.20
N TYR A 9 3.42 32.67 15.53
CA TYR A 9 3.08 31.49 16.34
C TYR A 9 1.61 31.56 16.76
N ARG A 10 0.72 31.20 15.84
CA ARG A 10 -0.73 31.35 16.04
C ARG A 10 -1.27 30.35 17.06
N GLU A 11 -2.12 30.85 17.94
CA GLU A 11 -2.96 30.03 18.80
C GLU A 11 -4.22 29.55 18.06
N ALA A 12 -4.92 28.57 18.62
CA ALA A 12 -6.11 27.96 18.02
C ALA A 12 -7.27 28.96 17.77
N SER A 13 -7.27 30.10 18.46
CA SER A 13 -8.24 31.20 18.34
C SER A 13 -7.90 32.24 17.26
N SER A 14 -6.77 32.11 16.56
CA SER A 14 -6.35 33.09 15.54
C SER A 14 -7.33 33.17 14.36
N LEU A 15 -7.75 34.40 14.04
CA LEU A 15 -8.69 34.71 12.97
C LEU A 15 -8.06 34.71 11.55
N GLN A 16 -6.83 34.22 11.43
CA GLN A 16 -6.09 34.20 10.16
C GLN A 16 -6.37 32.95 9.32
N TYR A 17 -7.00 31.93 9.91
CA TYR A 17 -7.47 30.76 9.16
C TYR A 17 -8.53 31.19 8.12
N GLY A 18 -8.47 30.63 6.91
CA GLY A 18 -9.37 30.97 5.80
C GLY A 18 -8.97 32.21 4.99
N LYS A 19 -8.03 33.04 5.46
CA LYS A 19 -7.40 34.08 4.65
C LYS A 19 -6.31 33.44 3.80
N ALA A 20 -6.55 33.27 2.50
CA ALA A 20 -5.57 32.67 1.60
C ALA A 20 -4.30 33.57 1.55
N PRO A 21 -3.15 33.12 2.08
CA PRO A 21 -1.92 33.89 1.95
C PRO A 21 -1.49 33.87 0.48
N LYS A 22 -0.87 34.96 0.01
CA LYS A 22 -0.24 34.98 -1.32
C LYS A 22 0.97 34.05 -1.29
N ILE A 23 0.80 32.83 -1.80
CA ILE A 23 1.87 31.84 -1.92
C ILE A 23 2.57 32.06 -3.27
N SER A 24 3.91 32.02 -3.27
CA SER A 24 4.71 32.05 -4.50
C SER A 24 4.50 30.77 -5.32
N GLU A 25 4.43 30.88 -6.64
CA GLU A 25 4.29 29.74 -7.57
C GLU A 25 5.31 28.62 -7.33
N ALA A 26 6.58 28.97 -7.08
CA ALA A 26 7.64 28.01 -6.77
C ALA A 26 7.35 27.10 -5.55
N ARG A 27 6.59 27.57 -4.56
CA ARG A 27 6.18 26.73 -3.42
C ARG A 27 5.06 25.77 -3.79
N ILE A 28 4.17 26.18 -4.68
CA ILE A 28 3.09 25.34 -5.21
C ILE A 28 3.71 24.22 -6.04
N GLU A 29 4.64 24.54 -6.94
CA GLU A 29 5.37 23.55 -7.74
C GLU A 29 6.10 22.53 -6.88
N LYS A 30 6.76 22.97 -5.80
CA LYS A 30 7.43 22.06 -4.86
C LYS A 30 6.45 21.08 -4.20
N MET A 31 5.26 21.56 -3.81
CA MET A 31 4.21 20.73 -3.23
C MET A 31 3.66 19.73 -4.24
N VAL A 32 3.41 20.15 -5.49
CA VAL A 32 2.95 19.26 -6.56
C VAL A 32 4.00 18.17 -6.85
N LYS A 33 5.28 18.54 -6.91
CA LYS A 33 6.36 17.57 -7.08
C LYS A 33 6.39 16.53 -5.95
N GLU A 34 6.26 16.98 -4.70
CA GLU A 34 6.23 16.09 -3.54
C GLU A 34 5.03 15.12 -3.58
N LEU A 35 3.85 15.56 -4.04
CA LEU A 35 2.69 14.69 -4.22
C LEU A 35 2.94 13.62 -5.28
N ASN A 36 3.49 14.00 -6.44
CA ASN A 36 3.84 13.05 -7.49
C ASN A 36 4.87 12.02 -7.02
N ASP A 37 5.91 12.46 -6.30
CA ASP A 37 6.93 11.56 -5.73
C ASP A 37 6.31 10.56 -4.72
N ARG A 38 5.30 10.98 -3.95
CA ARG A 38 4.56 10.09 -3.04
C ARG A 38 3.73 9.07 -3.80
N ASP A 39 3.05 9.48 -4.85
CA ASP A 39 2.24 8.58 -5.67
C ASP A 39 3.09 7.53 -6.37
N GLU A 40 4.26 7.91 -6.88
CA GLU A 40 5.22 6.98 -7.47
C GLU A 40 5.73 5.95 -6.46
N LYS A 41 6.08 6.40 -5.24
CA LYS A 41 6.47 5.50 -4.15
C LYS A 41 5.35 4.56 -3.72
N HIS A 42 4.11 5.05 -3.69
CA HIS A 42 2.97 4.20 -3.37
C HIS A 42 2.74 3.13 -4.44
N LYS A 43 2.84 3.50 -5.73
CA LYS A 43 2.75 2.54 -6.84
C LYS A 43 3.86 1.49 -6.81
N SER A 44 5.09 1.88 -6.45
CA SER A 44 6.20 0.93 -6.33
C SER A 44 6.08 0.02 -5.11
N PHE A 45 5.44 0.47 -4.02
CA PHE A 45 5.11 -0.42 -2.91
C PHE A 45 4.09 -1.50 -3.29
N ILE A 46 3.12 -1.16 -4.14
CA ILE A 46 2.15 -2.11 -4.73
C ILE A 46 2.76 -2.77 -5.99
N MET A 47 4.03 -3.18 -5.93
CA MET A 47 4.61 -3.98 -7.00
C MET A 47 3.88 -5.33 -7.08
N ARG A 48 3.30 -5.62 -8.24
CA ARG A 48 2.74 -6.95 -8.53
C ARG A 48 3.85 -7.98 -8.38
N ARG A 49 3.62 -9.01 -7.57
CA ARG A 49 4.54 -10.17 -7.50
C ARG A 49 4.71 -10.73 -8.92
N ARG A 50 5.94 -11.05 -9.29
CA ARG A 50 6.26 -11.66 -10.59
C ARG A 50 5.45 -12.94 -10.75
N LEU A 51 4.78 -13.10 -11.90
CA LEU A 51 4.14 -14.35 -12.26
C LEU A 51 5.23 -15.37 -12.60
N HIS A 52 5.12 -16.58 -12.06
CA HIS A 52 6.00 -17.70 -12.38
C HIS A 52 5.18 -18.69 -13.21
N GLU A 53 5.49 -18.80 -14.49
CA GLU A 53 4.75 -19.67 -15.44
C GLU A 53 4.96 -21.16 -15.19
N GLU A 54 5.99 -21.53 -14.44
CA GLU A 54 6.30 -22.92 -14.05
C GLU A 54 5.36 -23.45 -12.96
N LYS A 55 4.58 -22.58 -12.30
CA LYS A 55 3.66 -23.01 -11.24
C LYS A 55 2.38 -23.59 -11.82
N ASP A 56 1.92 -24.69 -11.23
CA ASP A 56 0.62 -25.27 -11.52
C ASP A 56 -0.51 -24.26 -11.28
N ILE A 57 -1.51 -24.27 -12.17
CA ILE A 57 -2.64 -23.34 -12.13
C ILE A 57 -3.81 -24.02 -11.41
N ASP A 58 -3.99 -23.66 -10.14
CA ASP A 58 -5.08 -24.18 -9.28
C ASP A 58 -6.45 -23.54 -9.56
N SER A 59 -6.53 -22.60 -10.51
CA SER A 59 -7.75 -21.81 -10.74
C SER A 59 -7.99 -21.47 -12.21
N ILE A 60 -9.23 -21.65 -12.66
CA ILE A 60 -9.64 -21.28 -14.03
C ILE A 60 -9.89 -19.76 -14.17
N HIS A 61 -10.37 -19.09 -13.11
CA HIS A 61 -10.73 -17.66 -13.14
C HIS A 61 -10.38 -16.88 -11.85
N ASN A 62 -10.46 -17.50 -10.68
CA ASN A 62 -10.46 -16.80 -9.39
C ASN A 62 -9.13 -16.92 -8.60
N GLU A 63 -8.01 -16.66 -9.26
CA GLU A 63 -6.67 -16.86 -8.71
C GLU A 63 -6.41 -16.00 -7.45
N HIS A 64 -6.94 -14.78 -7.43
CA HIS A 64 -6.80 -13.87 -6.28
C HIS A 64 -7.48 -14.41 -5.01
N PHE A 65 -8.63 -15.07 -5.16
CA PHE A 65 -9.32 -15.67 -4.02
C PHE A 65 -8.60 -16.92 -3.52
N ILE A 66 -8.11 -17.77 -4.42
CA ILE A 66 -7.29 -18.94 -4.04
C ILE A 66 -6.01 -18.47 -3.30
N LYS A 67 -5.33 -17.43 -3.80
CA LYS A 67 -4.20 -16.81 -3.08
C LYS A 67 -4.59 -16.26 -1.69
N LYS A 68 -5.83 -15.80 -1.51
CA LYS A 68 -6.33 -15.32 -0.21
C LYS A 68 -6.59 -16.49 0.75
N ILE A 69 -7.20 -17.58 0.26
CA ILE A 69 -7.39 -18.82 1.01
C ILE A 69 -6.03 -19.37 1.44
N GLU A 70 -5.06 -19.47 0.54
CA GLU A 70 -3.72 -19.99 0.85
C GLU A 70 -3.02 -19.16 1.94
N ARG A 71 -3.14 -17.82 1.90
CA ARG A 71 -2.59 -16.95 2.96
C ARG A 71 -3.26 -17.16 4.32
N ALA A 72 -4.58 -17.38 4.33
CA ALA A 72 -5.34 -17.51 5.57
C ALA A 72 -5.26 -18.92 6.18
N PHE A 73 -5.32 -19.95 5.33
CA PHE A 73 -5.50 -21.34 5.73
C PHE A 73 -4.32 -22.25 5.38
N GLY A 74 -3.40 -21.83 4.50
CA GLY A 74 -2.29 -22.68 4.03
C GLY A 74 -1.42 -23.23 5.17
N LYS A 75 -1.28 -22.49 6.28
CA LYS A 75 -0.59 -22.97 7.48
C LYS A 75 -1.26 -24.21 8.09
N TYR A 76 -2.59 -24.28 8.04
CA TYR A 76 -3.39 -25.34 8.65
C TYR A 76 -3.70 -26.49 7.68
N THR A 77 -3.61 -26.25 6.37
CA THR A 77 -3.94 -27.23 5.32
C THR A 77 -2.71 -27.91 4.71
N LEU A 78 -1.52 -27.74 5.31
CA LEU A 78 -0.26 -28.30 4.79
C LEU A 78 -0.29 -29.83 4.66
N GLU A 79 -0.81 -30.53 5.68
CA GLU A 79 -0.92 -32.00 5.66
C GLU A 79 -1.88 -32.47 4.56
N ILE A 80 -3.03 -31.79 4.42
CA ILE A 80 -4.01 -32.09 3.38
C ILE A 80 -3.40 -31.92 1.98
N LYS A 81 -2.62 -30.85 1.77
CA LYS A 81 -1.93 -30.59 0.51
C LYS A 81 -0.89 -31.66 0.20
N ASN A 82 -0.06 -32.02 1.18
CA ASN A 82 0.93 -33.09 1.02
C ASN A 82 0.28 -34.44 0.73
N ASN A 83 -0.86 -34.73 1.35
CA ASN A 83 -1.60 -35.96 1.09
C ASN A 83 -2.16 -35.97 -0.33
N LEU A 84 -2.69 -34.85 -0.84
CA LEU A 84 -3.12 -34.72 -2.24
C LEU A 84 -1.98 -34.99 -3.22
N GLU A 85 -0.80 -34.40 -2.97
CA GLU A 85 0.40 -34.60 -3.79
C GLU A 85 0.93 -36.05 -3.72
N ARG A 86 0.69 -36.77 -2.62
CA ARG A 86 1.04 -38.19 -2.42
C ARG A 86 -0.03 -39.18 -2.90
N GLY A 87 -1.10 -38.72 -3.53
CA GLY A 87 -2.18 -39.60 -3.98
C GLY A 87 -3.08 -40.10 -2.85
N THR A 88 -3.35 -39.25 -1.86
CA THR A 88 -4.25 -39.47 -0.71
C THR A 88 -3.80 -40.53 0.30
N ALA A 89 -2.55 -40.98 0.23
CA ALA A 89 -1.99 -41.89 1.22
C ALA A 89 -1.82 -41.18 2.57
N LEU A 90 -2.31 -41.80 3.64
CA LEU A 90 -2.03 -41.35 5.00
C LEU A 90 -0.60 -41.80 5.38
N PRO A 91 0.15 -41.00 6.16
CA PRO A 91 1.40 -41.46 6.73
C PRO A 91 1.15 -42.66 7.65
N ASP A 92 2.04 -43.66 7.60
CA ASP A 92 2.04 -44.78 8.56
C ASP A 92 2.26 -44.30 10.01
#